data_AF-A0A2D5CW60-F1
#
_entry.id   AF-A0A2D5CW60-F1
#
_cell.length_a   1.000
_cell.length_b   1.000
_cell.length_c   1.000
_cell.angle_alpha   90.00
_cell.angle_beta   90.00
_cell.angle_gamma   90.00
#
_symmetry.space_group_name_H-M   'P 1'
#
loop_
_entity.id
_entity.type
_entity.pdbx_description
1 polymer ?
#
loop_
_entity_poly.entity_id
_entity_poly.type
_entity_poly.pdbx_seq_one_letter_code
_entity_poly.pdbx_strand_id
1 'polypeptide(L)'
;MYKMNHCDGFFSCLTVTLVNTIYASIICSIGFTLGFVVVATLVHDKEPENVKDNSDSDSEEDEEDEESDSVKYCKKYWEEYNNLTNKDLSEEDISSIEKCLVIDTLPFYGGIHMRYNKEYNGYHYYNDRGANIPYKMLATVARKFVTTFDCKSLYINLNDELEKSKKVLEEVERRIKDPTEEEIKESVFANLKKTREIGLSKEKKDEYLIKGNFIKFKYMGKVSDLEVFKKKAQDEKVDIETKPKVIDFATFKNMFSLSKTDKDKDV
;
A
#
# COMPACT_ATOMS: atom_id res chain seq x y z
N MET A 1 48.82 75.97 9.93
CA MET A 1 47.88 75.43 10.94
C MET A 1 46.59 75.07 10.21
N TYR A 2 46.52 73.90 9.57
CA TYR A 2 45.29 73.39 8.93
C TYR A 2 45.03 71.98 9.48
N LYS A 3 43.92 71.87 10.21
CA LYS A 3 43.46 70.69 10.96
C LYS A 3 42.97 69.61 10.01
N MET A 4 43.41 68.37 10.25
CA MET A 4 42.83 67.14 9.72
C MET A 4 41.35 67.03 10.12
N ASN A 5 40.44 66.95 9.14
CA ASN A 5 39.02 66.60 9.32
C ASN A 5 38.59 65.63 8.21
N HIS A 6 39.16 64.43 8.17
CA HIS A 6 38.80 63.44 7.13
C HIS A 6 38.53 62.01 7.66
N CYS A 7 38.40 61.81 8.98
CA CYS A 7 38.21 60.48 9.57
C CYS A 7 36.76 60.14 9.99
N ASP A 8 35.82 61.08 10.01
CA ASP A 8 34.49 60.81 10.60
C ASP A 8 33.52 60.08 9.65
N GLY A 9 33.75 60.15 8.34
CA GLY A 9 32.87 59.50 7.35
C GLY A 9 33.03 57.99 7.26
N PHE A 10 34.23 57.46 7.51
CA PHE A 10 34.52 56.03 7.35
C PHE A 10 33.97 55.19 8.51
N PHE A 11 34.01 55.72 9.73
CA PHE A 11 33.49 55.05 10.93
C PHE A 11 31.95 54.97 10.94
N SER A 12 31.28 56.00 10.42
CA SER A 12 29.81 56.04 10.31
C SER A 12 29.28 55.01 9.29
N CYS A 13 29.93 54.87 8.14
CA CYS A 13 29.53 53.88 7.14
C CYS A 13 29.74 52.43 7.62
N LEU A 14 30.87 52.17 8.30
CA LEU A 14 31.17 50.84 8.82
C LEU A 14 30.20 50.41 9.94
N THR A 15 29.81 51.33 10.82
CA THR A 15 28.86 51.03 11.90
C THR A 15 27.45 50.76 11.37
N VAL A 16 26.98 51.51 10.36
CA VAL A 16 25.66 51.27 9.74
C VAL A 16 25.60 49.92 9.03
N THR A 17 26.66 49.54 8.31
CA THR A 17 26.72 48.24 7.63
C THR A 17 26.77 47.08 8.62
N LEU A 18 27.52 47.19 9.71
CA LEU A 18 27.55 46.17 10.77
C LEU A 18 26.22 46.04 11.51
N VAL A 19 25.54 47.16 11.78
CA VAL A 19 24.23 47.13 12.43
C VAL A 19 23.21 46.43 11.51
N ASN A 20 23.21 46.75 10.21
CA ASN A 20 22.29 46.11 9.25
C ASN A 20 22.55 44.61 9.08
N THR A 21 23.81 44.15 9.10
CA THR A 21 24.12 42.72 9.01
C THR A 21 23.72 41.96 10.28
N ILE A 22 23.83 42.59 11.45
CA ILE A 22 23.35 42.02 12.72
C ILE A 22 21.83 41.94 12.73
N TYR A 23 21.11 42.98 12.27
CA TYR A 23 19.65 42.93 12.17
C TYR A 23 19.17 41.84 11.20
N ALA A 24 19.83 41.67 10.05
CA ALA A 24 19.48 40.64 9.08
C ALA A 24 19.68 39.22 9.64
N SER A 25 20.74 38.97 10.42
CA SER A 25 21.00 37.65 11.00
C SER A 25 20.00 37.29 12.10
N ILE A 26 19.55 38.27 12.90
CA ILE A 26 18.52 38.08 13.92
C ILE A 26 17.18 37.72 13.26
N ILE A 27 16.78 38.45 12.21
CA ILE A 27 15.52 38.16 11.50
C ILE A 27 15.54 36.77 10.84
N CYS A 28 16.65 36.40 10.21
CA CYS A 28 16.80 35.07 9.61
C CYS A 28 16.74 33.94 10.64
N SER A 29 17.36 34.11 11.80
CA SER A 29 17.35 33.09 12.85
C SER A 29 15.97 32.92 13.50
N ILE A 30 15.24 34.01 13.75
CA ILE A 30 13.86 33.96 14.26
C ILE A 30 12.91 33.31 13.25
N GLY A 31 13.05 33.64 11.97
CA GLY A 31 12.23 33.02 10.91
C GLY A 31 12.47 31.51 10.81
N PHE A 32 13.73 31.08 10.95
CA PHE A 32 14.08 29.67 10.91
C PHE A 32 13.52 28.89 12.11
N THR A 33 13.62 29.43 13.33
CA THR A 33 13.09 28.76 14.53
C THR A 33 11.56 28.67 14.53
N LEU A 34 10.86 29.75 14.14
CA LEU A 34 9.40 29.72 14.01
C LEU A 34 8.94 28.73 12.92
N GLY A 35 9.66 28.65 11.80
CA GLY A 35 9.39 27.66 10.76
C GLY A 35 9.51 26.22 11.28
N PHE A 36 10.57 25.91 12.03
CA PHE A 36 10.74 24.60 12.66
C PHE A 36 9.65 24.28 13.69
N VAL A 37 9.22 25.25 14.50
CA VAL A 37 8.14 25.04 15.48
C VAL A 37 6.79 24.79 14.78
N VAL A 38 6.48 25.52 13.71
CA VAL A 38 5.25 25.30 12.93
C VAL A 38 5.27 23.93 12.24
N VAL A 39 6.40 23.54 11.65
CA VAL A 39 6.54 22.19 11.06
C VAL A 39 6.47 21.10 12.13
N ALA A 40 7.12 21.28 13.27
CA ALA A 40 7.08 20.33 14.38
C ALA A 40 5.67 20.17 14.96
N THR A 41 4.92 21.26 15.14
CA THR A 41 3.52 21.20 15.60
C THR A 41 2.61 20.52 14.58
N LEU A 42 2.74 20.83 13.28
CA LEU A 42 1.98 20.16 12.23
C LEU A 42 2.35 18.68 12.03
N VAL A 43 3.59 18.29 12.34
CA VAL A 43 4.05 16.89 12.33
C VAL A 43 3.66 16.16 13.62
N HIS A 44 3.53 16.84 14.76
CA HIS A 44 3.04 16.23 16.00
C HIS A 44 1.51 16.09 16.04
N ASP A 45 0.76 17.04 15.47
CA ASP A 45 -0.70 16.91 15.28
C ASP A 45 -1.07 15.85 14.22
N LYS A 46 -0.05 15.42 13.46
CA LYS A 46 -0.14 14.33 12.50
C LYS A 46 0.75 13.20 13.01
N GLU A 47 0.36 12.61 14.14
CA GLU A 47 1.03 11.43 14.66
C GLU A 47 1.40 10.50 13.49
N PRO A 48 2.69 10.16 13.31
CA PRO A 48 2.98 8.93 12.61
C PRO A 48 2.32 7.83 13.44
N GLU A 49 1.47 7.03 12.81
CA GLU A 49 1.14 5.69 13.27
C GLU A 49 2.47 4.94 13.47
N ASN A 50 3.08 5.15 14.64
CA ASN A 50 4.14 4.32 15.15
C ASN A 50 3.43 3.01 15.46
N VAL A 51 3.58 2.09 14.52
CA VAL A 51 3.52 0.66 14.77
C VAL A 51 4.46 0.39 15.94
N LYS A 52 3.92 0.45 17.15
CA LYS A 52 4.47 -0.28 18.29
C LYS A 52 4.26 -1.75 17.92
N ASP A 53 5.38 -2.42 17.70
CA ASP A 53 5.45 -3.87 17.75
C ASP A 53 4.94 -4.30 19.13
N ASN A 54 3.68 -4.72 19.21
CA ASN A 54 3.17 -5.35 20.42
C ASN A 54 3.65 -6.80 20.44
N SER A 55 4.77 -7.01 21.13
CA SER A 55 4.99 -8.22 21.92
C SER A 55 3.99 -8.22 23.07
N ASP A 56 3.35 -9.36 23.25
CA ASP A 56 2.51 -9.79 24.38
C ASP A 56 2.55 -8.91 25.62
N SER A 57 1.39 -8.36 25.97
CA SER A 57 1.03 -8.10 27.36
C SER A 57 -0.49 -8.19 27.46
N ASP A 58 -0.96 -9.33 27.97
CA ASP A 58 -2.24 -9.43 28.65
C ASP A 58 -2.23 -8.39 29.78
N SER A 59 -2.97 -7.31 29.58
CA SER A 59 -3.44 -6.44 30.64
C SER A 59 -4.85 -6.02 30.26
N GLU A 60 -5.81 -6.71 30.87
CA GLU A 60 -7.18 -6.23 31.00
C GLU A 60 -7.15 -4.94 31.82
N GLU A 61 -7.04 -3.80 31.13
CA GLU A 61 -7.40 -2.50 31.67
C GLU A 61 -8.44 -1.90 30.72
N ASP A 62 -9.67 -1.88 31.21
CA ASP A 62 -10.85 -1.26 30.60
C ASP A 62 -10.66 0.27 30.56
N GLU A 63 -9.89 0.76 29.59
CA GLU A 63 -10.07 2.10 29.04
C GLU A 63 -10.75 1.96 27.68
N GLU A 64 -11.97 2.50 27.54
CA GLU A 64 -12.70 2.59 26.27
C GLU A 64 -11.99 3.58 25.32
N ASP A 65 -10.77 3.26 24.90
CA ASP A 65 -10.12 3.92 23.78
C ASP A 65 -10.98 3.67 22.53
N GLU A 66 -11.60 4.73 21.98
CA GLU A 66 -12.35 4.64 20.73
C GLU A 66 -11.41 4.18 19.61
N GLU A 67 -11.39 2.87 19.36
CA GLU A 67 -10.59 2.25 18.32
C GLU A 67 -10.94 2.86 16.95
N SER A 68 -9.96 3.42 16.25
CA SER A 68 -10.20 4.09 14.98
C SER A 68 -10.83 3.15 13.94
N ASP A 69 -11.64 3.72 13.03
CA ASP A 69 -12.36 2.97 12.00
C ASP A 69 -11.44 2.06 11.15
N SER A 70 -10.18 2.46 10.95
CA SER A 70 -9.19 1.68 10.20
C SER A 70 -8.77 0.41 10.95
N VAL A 71 -8.51 0.50 12.26
CA VAL A 71 -8.08 -0.65 13.07
C VAL A 71 -9.24 -1.61 13.29
N LYS A 72 -10.43 -1.09 13.61
CA LYS A 72 -11.66 -1.88 13.68
C LYS A 72 -11.95 -2.62 12.38
N TYR A 73 -11.74 -1.98 11.23
CA TYR A 73 -11.87 -2.65 9.94
C TYR A 73 -10.86 -3.79 9.79
N CYS A 74 -9.60 -3.59 10.15
CA CYS A 74 -8.55 -4.62 10.00
C CYS A 74 -8.80 -5.89 10.84
N LYS A 75 -9.56 -5.78 11.93
CA LYS A 75 -9.99 -6.90 12.77
C LYS A 75 -11.12 -7.73 12.17
N LYS A 76 -11.81 -7.26 11.12
CA LYS A 76 -12.95 -7.97 10.52
C LYS A 76 -12.57 -9.35 9.98
N TYR A 77 -13.56 -10.25 9.97
CA TYR A 77 -13.48 -11.61 9.42
C TYR A 77 -12.49 -12.55 10.11
N TRP A 78 -11.84 -12.15 11.22
CA TRP A 78 -10.92 -13.03 11.95
C TRP A 78 -11.62 -14.23 12.58
N GLU A 79 -12.77 -14.03 13.22
CA GLU A 79 -13.55 -15.12 13.81
C GLU A 79 -13.99 -16.14 12.76
N GLU A 80 -14.56 -15.67 11.66
CA GLU A 80 -14.93 -16.51 10.51
C GLU A 80 -13.71 -17.30 10.02
N TYR A 81 -12.60 -16.61 9.75
CA TYR A 81 -11.36 -17.24 9.28
C TYR A 81 -10.82 -18.31 10.23
N ASN A 82 -10.85 -18.03 11.54
CA ASN A 82 -10.37 -18.98 12.54
C ASN A 82 -11.26 -20.23 12.58
N ASN A 83 -12.57 -20.07 12.40
CA ASN A 83 -13.54 -21.16 12.36
C ASN A 83 -13.50 -21.99 11.06
N LEU A 84 -12.89 -21.49 9.97
CA LEU A 84 -12.74 -22.26 8.74
C LEU A 84 -11.80 -23.47 8.94
N THR A 85 -12.19 -24.60 8.36
CA THR A 85 -11.34 -25.79 8.30
C THR A 85 -10.36 -25.66 7.15
N ASN A 86 -9.09 -26.03 7.37
CA ASN A 86 -8.12 -26.05 6.27
C ASN A 86 -8.39 -27.27 5.38
N LYS A 87 -8.71 -27.03 4.12
CA LYS A 87 -8.99 -28.05 3.12
C LYS A 87 -7.97 -27.95 2.00
N ASP A 88 -7.51 -29.10 1.52
CA ASP A 88 -6.71 -29.19 0.31
C ASP A 88 -7.63 -28.89 -0.88
N LEU A 89 -7.26 -27.90 -1.69
CA LEU A 89 -8.02 -27.49 -2.86
C LEU A 89 -7.52 -28.27 -4.08
N SER A 90 -8.45 -28.84 -4.86
CA SER A 90 -8.10 -29.44 -6.14
C SER A 90 -7.82 -28.35 -7.19
N GLU A 91 -7.26 -28.75 -8.35
CA GLU A 91 -7.05 -27.79 -9.44
C GLU A 91 -8.37 -27.22 -9.97
N GLU A 92 -9.43 -28.02 -9.98
CA GLU A 92 -10.79 -27.61 -10.39
C GLU A 92 -11.38 -26.58 -9.42
N ASP A 93 -11.15 -26.75 -8.11
CA ASP A 93 -11.56 -25.79 -7.09
C ASP A 93 -10.86 -24.44 -7.31
N ILE A 94 -9.54 -24.46 -7.53
CA ILE A 94 -8.76 -23.24 -7.78
C ILE A 94 -9.24 -22.53 -9.05
N SER A 95 -9.51 -23.27 -10.14
CA SER A 95 -10.04 -22.70 -11.37
C SER A 95 -11.46 -22.11 -11.22
N SER A 96 -12.24 -22.60 -10.26
CA SER A 96 -13.54 -22.04 -9.93
C SER A 96 -13.39 -20.76 -9.10
N ILE A 97 -12.50 -20.78 -8.10
CA ILE A 97 -12.16 -19.65 -7.23
C ILE A 97 -11.56 -18.48 -8.03
N GLU A 98 -10.76 -18.73 -9.06
CA GLU A 98 -10.17 -17.65 -9.89
C GLU A 98 -11.22 -16.80 -10.64
N LYS A 99 -12.42 -17.35 -10.87
CA LYS A 99 -13.54 -16.62 -11.47
C LYS A 99 -14.32 -15.81 -10.44
N CYS A 100 -14.08 -16.05 -9.15
CA CYS A 100 -14.78 -15.39 -8.06
C CYS A 100 -14.19 -14.00 -7.80
N LEU A 101 -15.07 -13.08 -7.39
CA LEU A 101 -14.73 -11.70 -7.10
C LEU A 101 -15.35 -11.30 -5.77
N VAL A 102 -14.55 -10.73 -4.88
CA VAL A 102 -15.02 -10.11 -3.65
C VAL A 102 -15.04 -8.60 -3.81
N ILE A 103 -16.12 -8.01 -3.31
CA ILE A 103 -16.31 -6.57 -3.26
C ILE A 103 -16.37 -6.16 -1.80
N ASP A 104 -15.63 -5.13 -1.43
CA ASP A 104 -15.71 -4.54 -0.11
C ASP A 104 -15.56 -3.01 -0.14
N THR A 105 -15.88 -2.36 0.96
CA THR A 105 -15.67 -0.90 1.12
C THR A 105 -14.66 -0.66 2.22
N LEU A 106 -13.54 -0.03 1.85
CA LEU A 106 -12.47 0.32 2.76
C LEU A 106 -12.74 1.70 3.39
N PRO A 107 -12.51 1.86 4.70
CA PRO A 107 -12.51 3.18 5.35
C PRO A 107 -11.52 4.10 4.64
N PHE A 108 -11.92 5.33 4.29
CA PHE A 108 -11.07 6.34 3.62
C PHE A 108 -10.52 5.98 2.21
N TYR A 109 -10.55 4.72 1.77
CA TYR A 109 -10.06 4.29 0.45
C TYR A 109 -11.17 3.90 -0.53
N GLY A 110 -12.42 3.80 -0.07
CA GLY A 110 -13.58 3.54 -0.91
C GLY A 110 -13.72 2.07 -1.34
N GLY A 111 -14.45 1.84 -2.43
CA GLY A 111 -14.73 0.49 -2.92
C GLY A 111 -13.50 -0.23 -3.46
N ILE A 112 -13.33 -1.50 -3.08
CA ILE A 112 -12.28 -2.39 -3.57
C ILE A 112 -12.90 -3.65 -4.15
N HIS A 113 -12.36 -4.10 -5.28
CA HIS A 113 -12.71 -5.37 -5.91
C HIS A 113 -11.46 -6.23 -5.94
N MET A 114 -11.52 -7.44 -5.38
CA MET A 114 -10.37 -8.33 -5.25
C MET A 114 -10.71 -9.73 -5.76
N ARG A 115 -9.78 -10.32 -6.53
CA ARG A 115 -9.85 -11.69 -7.01
C ARG A 115 -8.51 -12.39 -6.83
N TYR A 116 -8.54 -13.70 -6.63
CA TYR A 116 -7.34 -14.53 -6.65
C TYR A 116 -6.91 -14.81 -8.10
N ASN A 117 -5.61 -14.89 -8.35
CA ASN A 117 -5.04 -15.28 -9.63
C ASN A 117 -4.01 -16.40 -9.42
N LYS A 118 -4.23 -17.55 -10.07
CA LYS A 118 -3.40 -18.76 -9.90
C LYS A 118 -1.99 -18.54 -10.44
N GLU A 119 -1.86 -17.91 -11.61
CA GLU A 119 -0.58 -17.66 -12.28
C GLU A 119 0.34 -16.75 -11.46
N TYR A 120 -0.22 -15.68 -10.88
CA TYR A 120 0.50 -14.77 -10.00
C TYR A 120 0.71 -15.34 -8.59
N ASN A 121 -0.06 -16.37 -8.22
CA ASN A 121 -0.17 -16.91 -6.87
C ASN A 121 -0.39 -15.79 -5.83
N GLY A 122 -1.45 -15.02 -6.04
CA GLY A 122 -1.75 -13.85 -5.23
C GLY A 122 -3.06 -13.19 -5.64
N TYR A 123 -3.31 -12.02 -5.05
CA TYR A 123 -4.57 -11.30 -5.23
C TYR A 123 -4.40 -10.09 -6.14
N HIS A 124 -5.22 -10.04 -7.18
CA HIS A 124 -5.38 -8.87 -8.02
C HIS A 124 -6.49 -7.99 -7.45
N TYR A 125 -6.22 -6.71 -7.27
CA TYR A 125 -7.20 -5.76 -6.75
C TYR A 125 -7.36 -4.52 -7.63
N TYR A 126 -8.56 -3.95 -7.56
CA TYR A 126 -8.99 -2.77 -8.29
C TYR A 126 -9.60 -1.78 -7.32
N ASN A 127 -9.23 -0.50 -7.45
CA ASN A 127 -9.71 0.57 -6.59
C ASN A 127 -9.61 1.91 -7.34
N ASP A 128 -10.65 2.74 -7.26
CA ASP A 128 -10.71 4.00 -8.02
C ASP A 128 -9.79 5.10 -7.47
N ARG A 129 -9.44 5.04 -6.17
CA ARG A 129 -8.55 6.00 -5.51
C ARG A 129 -7.07 5.67 -5.70
N GLY A 130 -6.74 4.49 -6.23
CA GLY A 130 -5.38 4.11 -6.66
C GLY A 130 -4.78 2.93 -5.91
N ALA A 131 -3.47 2.73 -6.10
CA ALA A 131 -2.73 1.57 -5.58
C ALA A 131 -2.33 1.69 -4.10
N ASN A 132 -2.33 2.90 -3.53
CA ASN A 132 -1.77 3.23 -2.21
C ASN A 132 -2.72 2.83 -1.06
N ILE A 133 -3.03 1.54 -0.96
CA ILE A 133 -3.87 0.97 0.09
C ILE A 133 -2.98 0.25 1.10
N PRO A 134 -3.17 0.46 2.42
CA PRO A 134 -2.40 -0.23 3.44
C PRO A 134 -2.50 -1.75 3.32
N TYR A 135 -1.37 -2.44 3.48
CA TYR A 135 -1.30 -3.89 3.38
C TYR A 135 -2.26 -4.60 4.33
N LYS A 136 -2.42 -4.10 5.57
CA LYS A 136 -3.36 -4.64 6.57
C LYS A 136 -4.82 -4.64 6.07
N MET A 137 -5.22 -3.61 5.34
CA MET A 137 -6.56 -3.55 4.74
C MET A 137 -6.70 -4.53 3.58
N LEU A 138 -5.69 -4.67 2.73
CA LEU A 138 -5.67 -5.67 1.65
C LEU A 138 -5.73 -7.11 2.21
N ALA A 139 -4.98 -7.38 3.28
CA ALA A 139 -5.03 -8.66 4.00
C ALA A 139 -6.43 -8.94 4.58
N THR A 140 -7.14 -7.90 5.04
CA THR A 140 -8.51 -8.04 5.54
C THR A 140 -9.48 -8.43 4.42
N VAL A 141 -9.35 -7.83 3.22
CA VAL A 141 -10.16 -8.20 2.06
C VAL A 141 -9.80 -9.60 1.55
N ALA A 142 -8.53 -9.98 1.58
CA ALA A 142 -8.12 -11.36 1.28
C ALA A 142 -8.70 -12.35 2.28
N ARG A 143 -8.77 -11.97 3.57
CA ARG A 143 -9.44 -12.77 4.60
C ARG A 143 -10.92 -12.96 4.27
N LYS A 144 -11.63 -11.87 3.93
CA LYS A 144 -13.02 -11.92 3.44
C LYS A 144 -13.16 -12.84 2.23
N PHE A 145 -12.20 -12.81 1.29
CA PHE A 145 -12.21 -13.67 0.12
C PHE A 145 -12.16 -15.14 0.51
N VAL A 146 -11.23 -15.53 1.38
CA VAL A 146 -11.12 -16.94 1.79
C VAL A 146 -12.25 -17.41 2.69
N THR A 147 -12.84 -16.52 3.50
CA THR A 147 -14.03 -16.86 4.30
C THR A 147 -15.27 -17.03 3.43
N THR A 148 -15.41 -16.21 2.39
CA THR A 148 -16.56 -16.25 1.47
C THR A 148 -16.55 -17.50 0.58
N PHE A 149 -15.37 -17.95 0.15
CA PHE A 149 -15.22 -19.09 -0.77
C PHE A 149 -14.68 -20.37 -0.13
N ASP A 150 -14.58 -20.41 1.20
CA ASP A 150 -14.09 -21.55 1.99
C ASP A 150 -12.72 -22.10 1.51
N CYS A 151 -11.79 -21.19 1.19
CA CYS A 151 -10.49 -21.50 0.60
C CYS A 151 -9.32 -21.07 1.50
N LYS A 152 -9.38 -21.48 2.77
CA LYS A 152 -8.41 -21.10 3.83
C LYS A 152 -6.95 -21.31 3.43
N SER A 153 -6.64 -22.36 2.68
CA SER A 153 -5.29 -22.71 2.21
C SER A 153 -4.65 -21.66 1.29
N LEU A 154 -5.43 -20.75 0.69
CA LEU A 154 -4.93 -19.66 -0.16
C LEU A 154 -4.55 -18.39 0.62
N TYR A 155 -4.85 -18.33 1.93
CA TYR A 155 -4.50 -17.21 2.79
C TYR A 155 -3.27 -17.53 3.64
N ILE A 156 -2.31 -16.61 3.66
CA ILE A 156 -1.08 -16.75 4.44
C ILE A 156 -1.16 -15.78 5.62
N ASN A 157 -1.24 -16.31 6.84
CA ASN A 157 -1.22 -15.46 8.02
C ASN A 157 0.21 -14.95 8.27
N LEU A 158 0.41 -13.64 8.12
CA LEU A 158 1.72 -13.01 8.28
C LEU A 158 2.30 -13.22 9.69
N ASN A 159 1.46 -13.21 10.73
CA ASN A 159 1.93 -13.40 12.10
C ASN A 159 2.50 -14.82 12.30
N ASP A 160 1.79 -15.83 11.79
CA ASP A 160 2.21 -17.22 11.89
C ASP A 160 3.50 -17.47 11.09
N GLU A 161 3.62 -16.85 9.90
CA GLU A 161 4.84 -16.94 9.09
C GLU A 161 6.03 -16.23 9.74
N LEU A 162 5.82 -15.08 10.37
CA LEU A 162 6.87 -14.40 11.13
C LEU A 162 7.34 -15.23 12.32
N GLU A 163 6.43 -15.90 13.04
CA GLU A 163 6.78 -16.76 14.15
C GLU A 163 7.59 -17.99 13.68
N LYS A 164 7.21 -18.61 12.56
CA LYS A 164 7.97 -19.70 11.94
C LYS A 164 9.38 -19.24 11.56
N SER A 165 9.50 -18.08 10.91
CA SER A 165 10.80 -17.51 10.52
C SER A 165 11.69 -17.20 11.74
N LYS A 166 11.11 -16.69 12.84
CA LYS A 166 11.83 -16.48 14.11
C LYS A 166 12.37 -17.79 14.68
N LYS A 167 11.55 -18.85 14.74
CA LYS A 167 11.98 -20.18 15.23
C LYS A 167 13.12 -20.77 14.40
N VAL A 168 13.07 -20.62 13.07
CA VAL A 168 14.15 -21.05 12.17
C VAL A 168 15.43 -20.27 12.46
N LEU A 169 15.33 -18.95 12.61
CA LEU A 169 16.48 -18.10 12.92
C LEU A 169 17.13 -18.47 14.26
N GLU A 170 16.33 -18.72 15.30
CA GLU A 170 16.81 -19.16 16.61
C GLU A 170 17.55 -20.50 16.55
N GLU A 171 17.05 -21.46 15.77
CA GLU A 171 17.71 -22.75 15.55
C GLU A 171 19.05 -22.61 14.81
N VAL A 172 19.10 -21.76 13.78
CA VAL A 172 20.35 -21.47 13.05
C VAL A 172 21.37 -20.79 13.98
N GLU A 173 20.93 -19.83 14.80
CA GLU A 173 21.80 -19.19 15.79
C GLU A 173 22.35 -20.17 16.83
N ARG A 174 21.53 -21.15 17.25
CA ARG A 174 21.95 -22.20 18.18
C ARG A 174 23.04 -23.07 17.57
N ARG A 175 22.87 -23.53 16.33
CA ARG A 175 23.86 -24.37 15.62
C ARG A 175 25.20 -23.66 15.41
N ILE A 176 25.20 -22.34 15.20
CA ILE A 176 26.44 -21.57 15.06
C ILE A 176 27.18 -21.45 16.39
N LYS A 177 26.46 -21.30 17.51
CA LYS A 177 27.06 -21.18 18.85
C LYS A 177 27.57 -22.51 19.38
N ASP A 178 26.77 -23.57 19.22
CA ASP A 178 27.05 -24.92 19.70
C ASP A 178 26.93 -25.96 18.56
N PRO A 179 27.91 -25.99 17.63
CA PRO A 179 27.90 -26.94 16.52
C PRO A 179 28.07 -28.38 17.02
N THR A 180 27.39 -29.32 16.36
CA THR A 180 27.49 -30.75 16.71
C THR A 180 28.82 -31.37 16.27
N GLU A 181 29.24 -32.46 16.90
CA GLU A 181 30.50 -33.16 16.57
C GLU A 181 30.58 -33.60 15.10
N GLU A 182 29.46 -33.84 14.44
CA GLU A 182 29.39 -34.19 13.01
C GLU A 182 29.67 -32.98 12.10
N GLU A 183 29.06 -31.82 12.39
CA GLU A 183 29.31 -30.57 11.65
C GLU A 183 30.77 -30.10 11.80
N ILE A 184 31.38 -30.34 12.96
CA ILE A 184 32.81 -30.05 13.21
C ILE A 184 33.71 -30.98 12.36
N LYS A 185 33.32 -32.25 12.16
CA LYS A 185 34.06 -33.23 11.34
C LYS A 185 33.92 -33.00 9.84
N GLU A 186 32.88 -32.32 9.38
CA GLU A 186 32.77 -31.88 7.98
C GLU A 186 33.53 -30.57 7.73
N SER A 187 33.68 -29.72 8.77
CA SER A 187 34.44 -28.47 8.77
C SER A 187 35.99 -28.68 8.86
N VAL A 188 36.52 -29.74 8.24
CA VAL A 188 37.94 -30.16 8.35
C VAL A 188 38.95 -29.18 7.71
N PHE A 189 38.51 -28.16 6.99
CA PHE A 189 39.41 -27.27 6.24
C PHE A 189 39.65 -25.86 6.83
N ALA A 190 39.07 -25.50 7.97
CA ALA A 190 39.28 -24.17 8.55
C ALA A 190 39.60 -24.21 10.04
N ASN A 191 40.84 -24.58 10.37
CA ASN A 191 41.45 -24.32 11.67
C ASN A 191 41.90 -22.84 11.76
N LEU A 192 40.97 -21.91 11.53
CA LEU A 192 41.18 -20.46 11.72
C LEU A 192 40.50 -20.06 13.03
N LYS A 193 41.27 -19.36 13.88
CA LYS A 193 40.93 -18.86 15.22
C LYS A 193 39.42 -18.79 15.50
N LYS A 194 39.01 -19.52 16.55
CA LYS A 194 37.68 -19.43 17.17
C LYS A 194 37.36 -17.99 17.58
N THR A 195 36.75 -17.20 16.70
CA THR A 195 36.08 -15.95 17.06
C THR A 195 34.70 -16.32 17.59
N ARG A 196 34.60 -16.57 18.91
CA ARG A 196 33.43 -17.19 19.57
C ARG A 196 32.26 -16.24 19.87
N GLU A 197 32.22 -15.03 19.31
CA GLU A 197 31.24 -14.01 19.73
C GLU A 197 30.37 -13.43 18.62
N ILE A 198 30.63 -13.76 17.35
CA ILE A 198 29.90 -13.12 16.25
C ILE A 198 28.71 -14.02 15.90
N GLY A 199 27.56 -13.76 16.54
CA GLY A 199 26.27 -14.24 16.05
C GLY A 199 26.00 -13.78 14.61
N LEU A 200 24.88 -14.19 14.01
CA LEU A 200 24.57 -13.72 12.65
C LEU A 200 24.52 -12.19 12.61
N SER A 201 25.12 -11.61 11.57
CA SER A 201 25.01 -10.18 11.29
C SER A 201 23.54 -9.82 11.04
N LYS A 202 23.18 -8.56 11.28
CA LYS A 202 21.80 -8.07 11.12
C LYS A 202 21.25 -8.38 9.73
N GLU A 203 22.07 -8.19 8.70
CA GLU A 203 21.67 -8.44 7.30
C GLU A 203 21.30 -9.90 7.06
N LYS A 204 22.05 -10.84 7.68
CA LYS A 204 21.72 -12.26 7.57
C LYS A 204 20.47 -12.61 8.35
N LYS A 205 20.24 -12.01 9.53
CA LYS A 205 18.99 -12.22 10.29
C LYS A 205 17.77 -11.74 9.50
N ASP A 206 17.89 -10.56 8.90
CA ASP A 206 16.84 -9.97 8.05
C ASP A 206 16.55 -10.88 6.85
N GLU A 207 17.56 -11.55 6.28
CA GLU A 207 17.37 -12.52 5.20
C GLU A 207 16.46 -13.71 5.61
N TYR A 208 16.58 -14.22 6.83
CA TYR A 208 15.68 -15.28 7.32
C TYR A 208 14.25 -14.78 7.57
N LEU A 209 14.10 -13.53 8.01
CA LEU A 209 12.77 -12.93 8.24
C LEU A 209 12.07 -12.56 6.93
N ILE A 210 12.80 -12.07 5.92
CA ILE A 210 12.27 -11.64 4.62
C ILE A 210 11.93 -12.84 3.72
N LYS A 211 12.58 -13.99 3.91
CA LYS A 211 12.31 -15.23 3.13
C LYS A 211 11.01 -15.94 3.50
N GLY A 212 10.25 -15.45 4.48
CA GLY A 212 8.94 -15.98 4.82
C GLY A 212 7.95 -15.89 3.65
N ASN A 213 6.94 -16.76 3.65
CA ASN A 213 5.85 -16.68 2.68
C ASN A 213 4.96 -15.47 3.04
N PHE A 214 4.57 -14.66 2.07
CA PHE A 214 3.69 -13.51 2.31
C PHE A 214 2.60 -13.41 1.24
N ILE A 215 1.46 -12.82 1.62
CA ILE A 215 0.37 -12.60 0.69
C ILE A 215 0.81 -11.57 -0.35
N LYS A 216 0.69 -11.93 -1.62
CA LYS A 216 1.03 -11.06 -2.75
C LYS A 216 -0.21 -10.30 -3.20
N PHE A 217 -0.07 -8.98 -3.35
CA PHE A 217 -1.10 -8.11 -3.88
C PHE A 217 -0.59 -7.37 -5.10
N LYS A 218 -1.41 -7.29 -6.15
CA LYS A 218 -1.11 -6.52 -7.36
C LYS A 218 -2.28 -5.64 -7.73
N TYR A 219 -2.02 -4.33 -7.82
CA TYR A 219 -2.98 -3.36 -8.32
C TYR A 219 -3.15 -3.52 -9.82
N MET A 220 -4.39 -3.64 -10.28
CA MET A 220 -4.73 -3.89 -11.69
C MET A 220 -5.44 -2.72 -12.37
N GLY A 221 -5.75 -1.64 -11.63
CA GLY A 221 -6.42 -0.45 -12.18
C GLY A 221 -7.66 -0.04 -11.38
N LYS A 222 -8.48 0.79 -12.03
CA LYS A 222 -9.74 1.27 -11.46
C LYS A 222 -10.79 0.16 -11.49
N VAL A 223 -11.84 0.32 -10.69
CA VAL A 223 -12.96 -0.64 -10.67
C VAL A 223 -13.61 -0.73 -12.05
N SER A 224 -13.67 0.38 -12.78
CA SER A 224 -14.15 0.44 -14.17
C SER A 224 -13.36 -0.43 -15.15
N ASP A 225 -12.09 -0.74 -14.85
CA ASP A 225 -11.20 -1.45 -15.77
C ASP A 225 -11.43 -2.97 -15.74
N LEU A 226 -12.23 -3.46 -14.79
CA LEU A 226 -12.56 -4.86 -14.64
C LEU A 226 -13.31 -5.35 -15.89
N GLU A 227 -12.83 -6.45 -16.47
CA GLU A 227 -13.34 -6.99 -17.74
C GLU A 227 -14.84 -7.29 -17.71
N VAL A 228 -15.38 -7.63 -16.53
CA VAL A 228 -16.82 -7.85 -16.32
C VAL A 228 -17.63 -6.61 -16.71
N PHE A 229 -17.14 -5.40 -16.41
CA PHE A 229 -17.81 -4.16 -16.79
C PHE A 229 -17.56 -3.78 -18.25
N LYS A 230 -16.42 -4.19 -18.83
CA LYS A 230 -16.14 -3.99 -20.26
C LYS A 230 -17.10 -4.77 -21.15
N LYS A 231 -17.42 -6.02 -20.78
CA LYS A 231 -18.39 -6.85 -21.52
C LYS A 231 -19.80 -6.26 -21.45
N LYS A 232 -20.27 -5.87 -20.26
CA LYS A 232 -21.58 -5.20 -20.10
C LYS A 232 -21.71 -3.92 -20.94
N ALA A 233 -20.67 -3.08 -20.99
CA ALA A 233 -20.68 -1.86 -21.80
C ALA A 233 -20.64 -2.15 -23.32
N GLN A 234 -20.12 -3.30 -23.74
CA GLN A 234 -20.14 -3.74 -25.14
C GLN A 234 -21.51 -4.32 -25.50
N ASP A 235 -22.07 -5.17 -24.64
CA ASP A 235 -23.41 -5.74 -24.82
C ASP A 235 -24.48 -4.64 -24.86
N GLU A 236 -24.38 -3.64 -23.98
CA GLU A 236 -25.29 -2.48 -23.96
C GLU A 236 -25.16 -1.61 -25.22
N LYS A 237 -23.96 -1.47 -25.79
CA LYS A 237 -23.76 -0.76 -27.07
C LYS A 237 -24.36 -1.53 -28.25
N VAL A 238 -24.23 -2.86 -28.26
CA VAL A 238 -24.84 -3.74 -29.27
C VAL A 238 -26.37 -3.69 -29.20
N ASP A 239 -26.94 -3.63 -28.00
CA ASP A 239 -28.39 -3.48 -27.80
C ASP A 239 -28.92 -2.09 -28.21
N ILE A 240 -28.11 -1.03 -28.10
CA ILE A 240 -28.48 0.31 -28.56
C ILE A 240 -28.43 0.41 -30.10
N GLU A 241 -27.50 -0.29 -30.76
CA GLU A 241 -27.40 -0.29 -32.23
C GLU A 241 -28.43 -1.21 -32.91
N THR A 242 -28.89 -2.26 -32.25
CA THR A 242 -29.88 -3.21 -32.79
C THR A 242 -31.34 -2.83 -32.53
N LYS A 243 -31.61 -1.88 -31.63
CA LYS A 243 -32.96 -1.29 -31.51
C LYS A 243 -33.29 -0.51 -32.78
N PRO A 244 -34.47 -0.72 -33.40
CA PRO A 244 -34.86 0.04 -34.57
C PRO A 244 -34.87 1.53 -34.22
N LYS A 245 -34.02 2.32 -34.90
CA LYS A 245 -34.01 3.77 -34.73
C LYS A 245 -35.41 4.27 -35.08
N VAL A 246 -36.14 4.79 -34.09
CA VAL A 246 -37.41 5.46 -34.31
C VAL A 246 -37.11 6.71 -35.14
N ILE A 247 -37.36 6.62 -36.45
CA ILE A 247 -37.16 7.74 -37.36
C ILE A 247 -38.21 8.78 -36.98
N ASP A 248 -37.79 9.96 -36.56
CA ASP A 248 -38.72 11.04 -36.27
C ASP A 248 -39.36 11.55 -37.57
N PHE A 249 -40.54 12.16 -37.44
CA PHE A 249 -41.29 12.66 -38.59
C PHE A 249 -40.51 13.72 -39.38
N ALA A 250 -39.64 14.50 -38.74
CA ALA A 250 -38.83 15.54 -39.38
C ALA A 250 -37.76 14.93 -40.30
N THR A 251 -37.08 13.89 -39.85
CA THR A 251 -36.06 13.12 -40.56
C THR A 251 -36.68 12.39 -41.74
N PHE A 252 -37.86 11.79 -41.55
CA PHE A 252 -38.62 11.17 -42.64
C PHE A 252 -39.02 12.21 -43.69
N LYS A 253 -39.53 13.37 -43.27
CA LYS A 253 -39.94 14.45 -44.19
C LYS A 253 -38.77 15.00 -44.99
N ASN A 254 -37.60 15.13 -44.37
CA ASN A 254 -36.39 15.62 -45.02
C ASN A 254 -35.88 14.67 -46.12
N MET A 255 -36.07 13.36 -45.96
CA MET A 255 -35.70 12.38 -47.00
C MET A 255 -36.51 12.55 -48.29
N PHE A 256 -37.77 12.97 -48.22
CA PHE A 256 -38.61 13.19 -49.40
C PHE A 256 -38.49 14.60 -50.01
N SER A 257 -37.99 15.58 -49.26
CA SER A 257 -37.73 16.92 -49.83
C SER A 257 -36.47 16.95 -50.69
N LEU A 258 -35.45 16.14 -50.36
CA LEU A 258 -34.20 16.06 -51.13
C LEU A 258 -34.41 15.44 -52.53
N SER A 259 -35.41 14.57 -52.71
CA SER A 259 -35.67 13.93 -54.00
C SER A 259 -36.45 14.79 -55.00
N LYS A 260 -36.91 16.00 -54.61
CA LYS A 260 -37.70 16.88 -55.48
C LYS A 260 -36.90 17.98 -56.17
N THR A 261 -35.67 18.25 -55.73
CA THR A 261 -34.85 19.34 -56.27
C THR A 261 -34.05 19.00 -57.52
N ASP A 262 -34.00 17.73 -57.93
CA ASP A 262 -33.20 17.29 -59.09
C ASP A 262 -34.03 17.12 -60.39
N LYS A 263 -35.33 17.44 -60.40
CA LYS A 263 -36.17 17.33 -61.60
C LYS A 263 -36.36 18.62 -62.41
N ASP A 264 -35.86 19.76 -61.93
CA ASP A 264 -36.06 21.07 -62.60
C ASP A 264 -34.76 21.67 -63.16
N LYS A 265 -33.76 20.84 -63.53
CA LYS A 265 -32.51 21.34 -64.16
C LYS A 265 -32.25 20.90 -65.60
N ASP A 266 -33.16 20.14 -66.21
CA ASP A 266 -33.07 19.76 -67.63
C ASP A 266 -34.39 20.06 -68.35
N VAL A 267 -34.74 21.35 -68.52
CA VAL A 267 -35.53 21.89 -69.64
C VAL A 267 -35.04 23.30 -69.96
#